data_AF-A0A8T3SVW8-F1
#
_entry.id   AF-A0A8T3SVW8-F1
#
_cell.length_a   1.000
_cell.length_b   1.000
_cell.length_c   1.000
_cell.angle_alpha   90.00
_cell.angle_beta   90.00
_cell.angle_gamma   90.00
#
_symmetry.space_group_name_H-M   'P 1'
#
loop_
_entity.id
_entity.type
_entity.pdbx_description
1 polymer ?
#
loop_
_entity_poly.entity_id
_entity_poly.type
_entity_poly.pdbx_seq_one_letter_code
_entity_poly.pdbx_strand_id
1 'polypeptide(L)'
;MSTTSYPVYRPRGGMSRLLGWSDDFMSWFLYGHETWLVAVLKGVPLFLFVYFMVFYIPNYVYYLITVELPFLRFSADFGFLVANGVGGGIFTTIIAMAVAVQAARGRRGFGWSAIRIFILLNYLLTVLLIIPIMAFNLAGGSLWPPRFPLLAIAFGMMVAGLGAAACVYLYFEFRRVTRRDASEAARLSSELARR
;
A
#
# COMPACT_ATOMS: atom_id res chain seq x y z
N MET A 1 -2.01 -33.39 15.64
CA MET A 1 -0.88 -32.56 15.15
C MET A 1 -1.41 -31.19 14.78
N SER A 2 -1.28 -30.19 15.67
CA SER A 2 -1.61 -28.80 15.32
C SER A 2 -0.42 -28.18 14.58
N THR A 3 -0.57 -27.96 13.29
CA THR A 3 0.32 -27.10 12.51
C THR A 3 0.18 -25.67 13.01
N THR A 4 1.10 -25.23 13.87
CA THR A 4 1.25 -23.80 14.17
C THR A 4 1.54 -23.06 12.87
N SER A 5 0.60 -22.21 12.43
CA SER A 5 0.67 -21.41 11.19
C SER A 5 1.69 -20.28 11.23
N TYR A 6 2.31 -20.02 12.39
CA TYR A 6 3.32 -18.98 12.57
C TYR A 6 4.69 -19.59 12.91
N PRO A 7 5.78 -19.18 12.23
CA PRO A 7 7.09 -19.76 12.45
C PRO A 7 7.73 -19.26 13.76
N VAL A 8 8.48 -20.17 14.38
CA VAL A 8 9.43 -19.87 15.45
C VAL A 8 10.48 -18.88 14.94
N TYR A 9 10.67 -17.79 15.68
CA TYR A 9 11.68 -16.75 15.43
C TYR A 9 13.09 -17.36 15.29
N ARG A 10 13.72 -17.23 14.12
CA ARG A 10 15.16 -17.50 13.95
C ARG A 10 15.94 -16.18 14.09
N PRO A 11 17.02 -16.13 14.89
CA PRO A 11 17.87 -14.94 14.93
C PRO A 11 18.49 -14.74 13.55
N ARG A 12 18.24 -13.59 12.94
CA ARG A 12 18.81 -13.15 11.67
C ARG A 12 19.47 -11.78 11.90
N GLY A 13 20.59 -11.50 11.23
CA GLY A 13 21.31 -10.22 11.33
C GLY A 13 20.44 -8.98 11.00
N GLY A 14 20.94 -7.76 11.22
CA GLY A 14 20.12 -6.52 11.20
C GLY A 14 19.21 -6.35 9.97
N MET A 15 19.75 -6.45 8.75
CA MET A 15 18.99 -6.34 7.50
C MET A 15 17.97 -7.47 7.32
N SER A 16 18.34 -8.69 7.68
CA SER A 16 17.48 -9.87 7.56
C SER A 16 16.41 -9.93 8.65
N ARG A 17 16.62 -9.23 9.78
CA ARG A 17 15.61 -8.98 10.81
C ARG A 17 14.57 -7.98 10.35
N LEU A 18 14.98 -6.88 9.71
CA LEU A 18 14.05 -5.90 9.13
C LEU A 18 13.20 -6.54 8.03
N LEU A 19 13.83 -7.26 7.09
CA LEU A 19 13.10 -7.94 6.01
C LEU A 19 12.13 -9.01 6.54
N GLY A 20 12.56 -9.81 7.53
CA GLY A 20 11.68 -10.79 8.15
C GLY A 20 10.51 -10.13 8.87
N TRP A 21 10.77 -9.04 9.59
CA TRP A 21 9.73 -8.31 10.31
C TRP A 21 8.70 -7.66 9.35
N SER A 22 9.17 -7.06 8.26
CA SER A 22 8.29 -6.53 7.20
C SER A 22 7.48 -7.63 6.53
N ASP A 23 8.06 -8.82 6.32
CA ASP A 23 7.37 -9.99 5.74
C ASP A 23 6.25 -10.50 6.66
N ASP A 24 6.51 -10.56 7.96
CA ASP A 24 5.53 -10.95 8.98
C ASP A 24 4.41 -9.91 9.09
N PHE A 25 4.77 -8.62 9.17
CA PHE A 25 3.82 -7.52 9.16
C PHE A 25 2.92 -7.58 7.93
N MET A 26 3.49 -7.76 6.74
CA MET A 26 2.72 -7.82 5.49
C MET A 26 1.87 -9.08 5.38
N SER A 27 2.31 -10.19 5.97
CA SER A 27 1.49 -11.40 6.01
C SER A 27 0.25 -11.21 6.88
N TRP A 28 0.38 -10.54 8.03
CA TRP A 28 -0.78 -10.11 8.83
C TRP A 28 -1.60 -9.04 8.11
N PHE A 29 -0.96 -8.05 7.51
CA PHE A 29 -1.64 -6.95 6.84
C PHE A 29 -2.45 -7.40 5.63
N LEU A 30 -2.03 -8.45 4.91
CA LEU A 30 -2.75 -8.93 3.73
C LEU A 30 -3.76 -10.05 4.05
N TYR A 31 -3.48 -10.86 5.06
CA TYR A 31 -4.24 -12.11 5.29
C TYR A 31 -4.71 -12.33 6.72
N GLY A 32 -4.29 -11.48 7.66
CA GLY A 32 -4.66 -11.58 9.07
C GLY A 32 -6.11 -11.17 9.33
N HIS A 33 -6.62 -11.54 10.50
CA HIS A 33 -7.94 -11.09 10.94
C HIS A 33 -7.96 -9.58 11.20
N GLU A 34 -9.08 -8.94 10.84
CA GLU A 34 -9.19 -7.49 10.81
C GLU A 34 -10.34 -7.01 11.70
N THR A 35 -10.10 -5.92 12.42
CA THR A 35 -11.18 -5.08 12.94
C THR A 35 -11.72 -4.20 11.81
N TRP A 36 -12.92 -3.65 11.98
CA TRP A 36 -13.50 -2.72 11.00
C TRP A 36 -12.55 -1.55 10.67
N LEU A 37 -11.85 -1.02 11.68
CA LEU A 37 -10.93 0.11 11.48
C LEU A 37 -9.71 -0.31 10.65
N VAL A 38 -9.16 -1.50 10.89
CA VAL A 38 -8.05 -2.03 10.08
C VAL A 38 -8.49 -2.23 8.62
N ALA A 39 -9.69 -2.75 8.40
CA ALA A 39 -10.26 -2.90 7.07
C ALA A 39 -10.41 -1.56 6.34
N VAL A 40 -10.89 -0.52 7.04
CA VAL A 40 -10.99 0.85 6.49
C VAL A 40 -9.62 1.43 6.15
N LEU A 41 -8.64 1.28 7.05
CA LEU A 41 -7.28 1.78 6.83
C LEU A 41 -6.55 1.06 5.70
N LYS A 42 -7.02 -0.11 5.27
CA LYS A 42 -6.53 -0.83 4.09
C LYS A 42 -7.32 -0.44 2.83
N GLY A 43 -8.63 -0.53 2.92
CA GLY A 43 -9.56 -0.40 1.81
C GLY A 43 -9.60 1.01 1.23
N VAL A 44 -9.62 2.05 2.08
CA VAL A 44 -9.68 3.44 1.60
C VAL A 44 -8.40 3.81 0.83
N PRO A 45 -7.19 3.57 1.37
CA PRO A 45 -5.98 3.81 0.59
C PRO A 45 -5.90 2.96 -0.68
N LEU A 46 -6.29 1.68 -0.63
CA LEU A 46 -6.31 0.85 -1.83
C LEU A 46 -7.24 1.41 -2.91
N PHE A 47 -8.43 1.85 -2.53
CA PHE A 47 -9.37 2.49 -3.45
C PHE A 47 -8.78 3.76 -4.06
N LEU A 48 -8.22 4.65 -3.22
CA LEU A 48 -7.61 5.90 -3.69
C LEU A 48 -6.38 5.65 -4.58
N PHE A 49 -5.59 4.62 -4.29
CA PHE A 49 -4.48 4.20 -5.14
C PHE A 49 -4.97 3.75 -6.51
N VAL A 50 -5.94 2.84 -6.56
CA VAL A 50 -6.49 2.35 -7.84
C VAL A 50 -7.14 3.50 -8.61
N TYR A 51 -7.91 4.34 -7.93
CA TYR A 51 -8.51 5.52 -8.54
C TYR A 51 -7.44 6.46 -9.13
N PHE A 52 -6.39 6.76 -8.37
CA PHE A 52 -5.30 7.61 -8.82
C PHE A 52 -4.59 7.03 -10.05
N MET A 53 -4.26 5.73 -9.98
CA MET A 53 -3.52 5.03 -11.02
C MET A 53 -4.34 4.86 -12.31
N VAL A 54 -5.64 4.57 -12.21
CA VAL A 54 -6.49 4.27 -13.37
C VAL A 54 -7.10 5.53 -13.99
N PHE A 55 -7.39 6.57 -13.21
CA PHE A 55 -8.05 7.77 -13.73
C PHE A 55 -7.12 8.98 -13.78
N TYR A 56 -6.35 9.22 -12.72
CA TYR A 56 -5.57 10.44 -12.57
C TYR A 56 -4.29 10.42 -13.43
N ILE A 57 -3.55 9.30 -13.43
CA ILE A 57 -2.36 9.17 -14.28
C ILE A 57 -2.70 9.25 -15.78
N PRO A 58 -3.66 8.48 -16.31
CA PRO A 58 -4.05 8.61 -17.71
C PRO A 58 -4.50 10.02 -18.08
N ASN A 59 -5.21 10.71 -17.18
CA ASN A 59 -5.61 12.08 -17.40
C ASN A 59 -4.40 13.04 -17.48
N TYR A 60 -3.41 12.88 -16.60
CA TYR A 60 -2.17 13.65 -16.70
C TYR A 60 -1.39 13.35 -17.99
N VAL A 61 -1.34 12.10 -18.42
CA VAL A 61 -0.71 11.71 -19.69
C VAL A 61 -1.43 12.37 -20.87
N TYR A 62 -2.76 12.39 -20.85
CA TYR A 62 -3.56 13.07 -21.87
C TYR A 62 -3.18 14.55 -21.98
N TYR A 63 -3.21 15.29 -20.87
CA TYR A 63 -2.85 16.71 -20.86
C TYR A 63 -1.39 16.96 -21.21
N LEU A 64 -0.48 16.09 -20.78
CA LEU A 64 0.93 16.19 -21.11
C LEU A 64 1.16 16.16 -22.63
N ILE A 65 0.48 15.22 -23.32
CA ILE A 65 0.64 14.98 -24.75
C ILE A 65 -0.08 16.05 -25.59
N THR A 66 -1.24 16.51 -25.14
CA THR A 66 -2.11 17.41 -25.93
C THR A 66 -1.86 18.89 -25.66
N VAL A 67 -1.47 19.26 -24.43
CA VAL A 67 -1.40 20.66 -23.98
C VAL A 67 0.02 21.07 -23.60
N GLU A 68 0.69 20.28 -22.76
CA GLU A 68 1.90 20.74 -22.04
C GLU A 68 3.21 20.56 -22.84
N LEU A 69 3.24 19.71 -23.88
CA LEU A 69 4.40 19.56 -24.76
C LEU A 69 4.28 20.50 -25.97
N PRO A 70 4.89 21.71 -25.94
CA PRO A 70 4.66 22.74 -26.95
C PRO A 70 5.11 22.36 -28.37
N PHE A 71 6.03 21.40 -28.50
CA PHE A 71 6.60 20.94 -29.78
C PHE A 71 5.91 19.69 -30.35
N LEU A 72 5.07 18.99 -29.57
CA LEU A 72 4.40 17.77 -30.03
C LEU A 72 2.90 17.99 -30.27
N ARG A 73 2.23 18.79 -29.42
CA ARG A 73 0.79 19.18 -29.50
C ARG A 73 -0.05 18.24 -30.37
N PHE A 74 -0.06 16.97 -29.99
CA PHE A 74 -0.71 15.96 -30.80
C PHE A 74 -2.22 16.19 -30.78
N SER A 75 -2.93 15.64 -31.76
CA SER A 75 -4.38 15.72 -31.80
C SER A 75 -5.00 15.12 -30.53
N ALA A 76 -6.19 15.61 -30.17
CA ALA A 76 -6.96 15.07 -29.05
C ALA A 76 -7.18 13.56 -29.19
N ASP A 77 -7.41 13.06 -30.41
CA ASP A 77 -7.60 11.62 -30.69
C ASP A 77 -6.34 10.79 -30.36
N PHE A 78 -5.15 11.29 -30.73
CA PHE A 78 -3.90 10.62 -30.39
C PHE A 78 -3.64 10.65 -28.88
N GLY A 79 -3.87 11.79 -28.24
CA GLY A 79 -3.78 11.91 -26.78
C GLY A 79 -4.71 10.95 -26.05
N PHE A 80 -5.96 10.82 -26.53
CA PHE A 80 -6.94 9.90 -25.97
C PHE A 80 -6.51 8.44 -26.14
N LEU A 81 -6.01 8.07 -27.32
CA LEU A 81 -5.50 6.72 -27.57
C LEU A 81 -4.34 6.36 -26.62
N VAL A 82 -3.36 7.26 -26.46
CA VAL A 82 -2.21 7.01 -25.56
C VAL A 82 -2.65 6.94 -24.11
N ALA A 83 -3.51 7.86 -23.65
CA ALA A 83 -4.02 7.86 -22.29
C ALA A 83 -4.78 6.57 -21.95
N ASN A 84 -5.65 6.09 -22.85
CA ASN A 84 -6.34 4.82 -22.66
C ASN A 84 -5.39 3.63 -22.68
N GLY A 85 -4.37 3.64 -23.55
CA GLY A 85 -3.32 2.63 -23.56
C GLY A 85 -2.58 2.55 -22.23
N VAL A 86 -2.20 3.69 -21.66
CA VAL A 86 -1.58 3.77 -20.32
C VAL A 86 -2.53 3.28 -19.24
N GLY A 87 -3.79 3.75 -19.24
CA GLY A 87 -4.81 3.34 -18.26
C GLY A 87 -5.07 1.83 -18.29
N GLY A 88 -5.23 1.25 -19.47
CA GLY A 88 -5.42 -0.20 -19.66
C GLY A 88 -4.19 -1.01 -19.23
N GLY A 89 -2.98 -0.52 -19.53
CA GLY A 89 -1.74 -1.13 -19.07
C GLY A 89 -1.63 -1.15 -17.54
N ILE A 90 -1.88 -0.01 -16.90
CA ILE A 90 -1.88 0.12 -15.44
C ILE A 90 -2.91 -0.82 -14.80
N PHE A 91 -4.14 -0.84 -15.32
CA PHE A 91 -5.19 -1.72 -14.82
C PHE A 91 -4.81 -3.20 -14.92
N THR A 92 -4.19 -3.60 -16.03
CA THR A 92 -3.67 -4.96 -16.23
C THR A 92 -2.59 -5.30 -15.20
N THR A 93 -1.66 -4.38 -14.93
CA THR A 93 -0.62 -4.57 -13.89
C THR A 93 -1.23 -4.71 -12.49
N ILE A 94 -2.27 -3.94 -12.17
CA ILE A 94 -3.00 -4.05 -10.90
C ILE A 94 -3.63 -5.44 -10.75
N ILE A 95 -4.27 -5.97 -11.81
CA ILE A 95 -4.82 -7.33 -11.80
C ILE A 95 -3.73 -8.37 -11.59
N ALA A 96 -2.63 -8.28 -12.34
CA ALA A 96 -1.50 -9.21 -12.20
C ALA A 96 -0.94 -9.19 -10.76
N MET A 97 -0.82 -8.00 -10.17
CA MET A 97 -0.41 -7.85 -8.77
C MET A 97 -1.42 -8.47 -7.80
N ALA A 98 -2.72 -8.25 -8.00
CA ALA A 98 -3.76 -8.86 -7.16
C ALA A 98 -3.69 -10.40 -7.20
N VAL A 99 -3.48 -10.99 -8.38
CA VAL A 99 -3.29 -12.44 -8.52
C VAL A 99 -2.00 -12.89 -7.83
N ALA A 100 -0.90 -12.16 -8.00
CA ALA A 100 0.38 -12.47 -7.36
C ALA A 100 0.29 -12.42 -5.83
N VAL A 101 -0.49 -11.48 -5.27
CA VAL A 101 -0.81 -11.42 -3.84
C VAL A 101 -1.51 -12.70 -3.40
N GLN A 102 -2.61 -13.07 -4.06
CA GLN A 102 -3.33 -14.28 -3.68
C GLN A 102 -2.43 -15.53 -3.79
N ALA A 103 -1.60 -15.60 -4.82
CA ALA A 103 -0.62 -16.67 -5.00
C ALA A 103 0.45 -16.70 -3.91
N ALA A 104 0.80 -15.56 -3.30
CA ALA A 104 1.79 -15.46 -2.22
C ALA A 104 1.26 -15.94 -0.86
N ARG A 105 -0.06 -16.12 -0.71
CA ARG A 105 -0.68 -16.51 0.57
C ARG A 105 -0.11 -17.84 1.08
N GLY A 106 0.39 -17.83 2.32
CA GLY A 106 0.98 -19.00 2.97
C GLY A 106 2.34 -19.43 2.41
N ARG A 107 2.85 -18.77 1.37
CA ARG A 107 4.16 -19.08 0.77
C ARG A 107 5.28 -18.27 1.41
N ARG A 108 6.47 -18.85 1.43
CA ARG A 108 7.71 -18.24 1.93
C ARG A 108 8.82 -18.40 0.91
N GLY A 109 9.78 -17.49 0.95
CA GLY A 109 10.90 -17.44 0.01
C GLY A 109 11.08 -16.03 -0.53
N PHE A 110 12.27 -15.76 -1.08
CA PHE A 110 12.68 -14.42 -1.48
C PHE A 110 11.67 -13.74 -2.43
N GLY A 111 11.18 -14.44 -3.46
CA GLY A 111 10.22 -13.89 -4.41
C GLY A 111 8.88 -13.50 -3.78
N TRP A 112 8.35 -14.33 -2.88
CA TRP A 112 7.10 -14.04 -2.18
C TRP A 112 7.24 -12.88 -1.19
N SER A 113 8.39 -12.80 -0.53
CA SER A 113 8.72 -11.65 0.33
C SER A 113 8.90 -10.36 -0.46
N ALA A 114 9.49 -10.42 -1.65
CA ALA A 114 9.62 -9.26 -2.53
C ALA A 114 8.25 -8.71 -2.94
N ILE A 115 7.28 -9.58 -3.29
CA ILE A 115 5.89 -9.17 -3.57
C ILE A 115 5.28 -8.43 -2.38
N ARG A 116 5.40 -9.00 -1.16
CA ARG A 116 4.87 -8.39 0.07
C ARG A 116 5.51 -7.03 0.36
N ILE A 117 6.83 -6.93 0.25
CA ILE A 117 7.55 -5.66 0.44
C ILE A 117 7.17 -4.64 -0.62
N PHE A 118 7.02 -5.05 -1.88
CA PHE A 118 6.57 -4.17 -2.94
C PHE A 118 5.19 -3.58 -2.63
N ILE A 119 4.26 -4.37 -2.11
CA ILE A 119 2.93 -3.89 -1.71
C ILE A 119 3.01 -2.96 -0.50
N LEU A 120 3.88 -3.25 0.47
CA LEU A 120 4.14 -2.34 1.60
C LEU A 120 4.58 -0.97 1.09
N LEU A 121 5.53 -0.94 0.17
CA LEU A 121 6.04 0.31 -0.42
C LEU A 121 4.94 1.05 -1.18
N ASN A 122 4.09 0.36 -1.94
CA ASN A 122 2.95 0.98 -2.61
C ASN A 122 1.93 1.54 -1.62
N TYR A 123 1.65 0.81 -0.54
CA TYR A 123 0.76 1.29 0.52
C TYR A 123 1.34 2.54 1.21
N LEU A 124 2.63 2.53 1.56
CA LEU A 124 3.29 3.69 2.17
C LEU A 124 3.33 4.89 1.21
N LEU A 125 3.67 4.66 -0.07
CA LEU A 125 3.62 5.69 -1.11
C LEU A 125 2.21 6.28 -1.22
N THR A 126 1.19 5.44 -1.16
CA THR A 126 -0.20 5.88 -1.26
C THR A 126 -0.58 6.78 -0.09
N VAL A 127 -0.36 6.29 1.14
CA VAL A 127 -0.81 6.96 2.35
C VAL A 127 0.00 8.21 2.67
N LEU A 128 1.31 8.19 2.39
CA LEU A 128 2.22 9.27 2.77
C LEU A 128 2.48 10.28 1.64
N LEU A 129 2.17 9.94 0.39
CA LEU A 129 2.45 10.83 -0.74
C LEU A 129 1.23 11.03 -1.64
N ILE A 130 0.66 9.97 -2.20
CA ILE A 130 -0.43 10.10 -3.19
C ILE A 130 -1.65 10.78 -2.58
N ILE A 131 -2.15 10.28 -1.45
CA ILE A 131 -3.33 10.85 -0.78
C ILE A 131 -3.08 12.30 -0.34
N PRO A 132 -1.94 12.64 0.29
CA PRO A 132 -1.59 14.05 0.56
C PRO A 132 -1.54 14.94 -0.68
N ILE A 133 -0.98 14.47 -1.79
CA ILE A 133 -0.95 15.22 -3.05
C ILE A 133 -2.36 15.40 -3.62
N MET A 134 -3.21 14.37 -3.55
CA MET A 134 -4.61 14.47 -3.96
C MET A 134 -5.35 15.50 -3.11
N ALA A 135 -5.15 15.49 -1.79
CA ALA A 135 -5.72 16.48 -0.88
C ALA A 135 -5.24 17.91 -1.20
N PHE A 136 -3.94 18.07 -1.42
CA PHE A 136 -3.35 19.34 -1.87
C PHE A 136 -4.00 19.85 -3.18
N ASN A 137 -4.14 18.97 -4.18
CA ASN A 137 -4.81 19.33 -5.44
C ASN A 137 -6.28 19.70 -5.25
N LEU A 138 -7.01 18.96 -4.39
CA LEU A 138 -8.41 19.23 -4.08
C LEU A 138 -8.60 20.61 -3.42
N ALA A 139 -7.63 21.05 -2.62
CA ALA A 139 -7.62 22.36 -1.98
C ALA A 139 -7.13 23.51 -2.90
N GLY A 140 -7.00 23.27 -4.21
CA GLY A 140 -6.59 24.26 -5.21
C GLY A 140 -5.08 24.39 -5.38
N GLY A 141 -4.30 23.51 -4.76
CA GLY A 141 -2.88 23.33 -5.06
C GLY A 141 -2.67 22.72 -6.44
N SER A 142 -1.51 22.94 -7.03
CA SER A 142 -1.10 22.27 -8.26
C SER A 142 0.42 22.14 -8.30
N LEU A 143 0.91 20.96 -8.69
CA LEU A 143 2.34 20.77 -8.95
C LEU A 143 2.71 21.23 -10.37
N TRP A 144 1.73 21.25 -11.29
CA TRP A 144 1.92 21.66 -12.67
C TRP A 144 0.60 22.22 -13.29
N PRO A 145 0.52 23.52 -13.60
CA PRO A 145 1.51 24.55 -13.29
C PRO A 145 1.66 24.74 -11.77
N PRO A 146 2.85 25.14 -11.26
CA PRO A 146 3.08 25.23 -9.82
C PRO A 146 2.19 26.30 -9.15
N ARG A 147 1.33 25.87 -8.22
CA ARG A 147 0.46 26.73 -7.41
C ARG A 147 0.40 26.17 -5.99
N PHE A 148 0.91 26.94 -5.03
CA PHE A 148 1.06 26.49 -3.65
C PHE A 148 0.34 27.42 -2.66
N PRO A 149 -1.00 27.52 -2.70
CA PRO A 149 -1.73 28.30 -1.72
C PRO A 149 -1.55 27.68 -0.33
N LEU A 150 -1.36 28.53 0.68
CA LEU A 150 -1.04 28.08 2.05
C LEU A 150 -2.08 27.09 2.60
N LEU A 151 -3.37 27.31 2.29
CA LEU A 151 -4.46 26.42 2.65
C LEU A 151 -4.26 24.99 2.10
N ALA A 152 -3.85 24.87 0.84
CA ALA A 152 -3.62 23.56 0.22
C ALA A 152 -2.41 22.86 0.80
N ILE A 153 -1.32 23.59 1.07
CA ILE A 153 -0.14 23.03 1.73
C ILE A 153 -0.53 22.51 3.13
N ALA A 154 -1.22 23.34 3.92
CA ALA A 154 -1.67 22.96 5.25
C ALA A 154 -2.57 21.74 5.22
N PHE A 155 -3.53 21.70 4.28
CA PHE A 155 -4.43 20.55 4.13
C PHE A 155 -3.69 19.27 3.72
N GLY A 156 -2.79 19.34 2.74
CA GLY A 156 -1.94 18.20 2.35
C GLY A 156 -1.07 17.70 3.51
N MET A 157 -0.45 18.61 4.27
CA MET A 157 0.36 18.26 5.44
C MET A 157 -0.45 17.61 6.55
N MET A 158 -1.67 18.10 6.84
CA MET A 158 -2.57 17.48 7.82
C MET A 158 -2.93 16.05 7.40
N VAL A 159 -3.26 15.85 6.12
CA VAL A 159 -3.59 14.52 5.59
C VAL A 159 -2.38 13.58 5.63
N ALA A 160 -1.18 14.07 5.34
CA ALA A 160 0.06 13.29 5.50
C ALA A 160 0.29 12.87 6.96
N GLY A 161 0.06 13.78 7.92
CA GLY A 161 0.14 13.49 9.36
C GLY A 161 -0.85 12.41 9.80
N LEU A 162 -2.10 12.48 9.33
CA LEU A 162 -3.11 11.44 9.58
C LEU A 162 -2.71 10.10 8.97
N GLY A 163 -2.14 10.11 7.75
CA GLY A 163 -1.61 8.91 7.11
C GLY A 163 -0.46 8.27 7.92
N ALA A 164 0.47 9.07 8.41
CA ALA A 164 1.54 8.60 9.29
C ALA A 164 1.00 8.00 10.59
N ALA A 165 0.02 8.67 11.22
CA ALA A 165 -0.64 8.17 12.43
C ALA A 165 -1.36 6.82 12.17
N ALA A 166 -2.00 6.66 11.01
CA ALA A 166 -2.62 5.39 10.61
C ALA A 166 -1.59 4.26 10.45
N CYS A 167 -0.44 4.54 9.84
CA CYS A 167 0.66 3.57 9.75
C CYS A 167 1.18 3.14 11.14
N VAL A 168 1.33 4.10 12.06
CA VAL A 168 1.74 3.83 13.44
C VAL A 168 0.68 3.00 14.18
N TYR A 169 -0.61 3.31 14.00
CA TYR A 169 -1.70 2.52 14.55
C TYR A 169 -1.65 1.07 14.06
N LEU A 170 -1.51 0.86 12.75
CA LEU A 170 -1.40 -0.48 12.16
C LEU A 170 -0.21 -1.27 12.71
N TYR A 171 0.93 -0.59 12.92
CA TYR A 171 2.10 -1.19 13.56
C TYR A 171 1.80 -1.67 14.98
N PHE A 172 1.16 -0.83 15.80
CA PHE A 172 0.83 -1.20 17.17
C PHE A 172 -0.22 -2.30 17.24
N GLU A 173 -1.20 -2.28 16.35
CA GLU A 173 -2.23 -3.32 16.27
C GLU A 173 -1.63 -4.67 15.85
N PHE A 174 -0.72 -4.68 14.87
CA PHE A 174 0.07 -5.88 14.54
C PHE A 174 0.80 -6.42 15.77
N ARG A 175 1.53 -5.56 16.48
CA ARG A 175 2.28 -5.95 17.69
C ARG A 175 1.38 -6.50 18.78
N ARG A 176 0.18 -5.93 18.96
CA ARG A 176 -0.81 -6.38 19.93
C ARG A 176 -1.32 -7.78 19.58
N VAL A 177 -1.70 -8.00 18.32
CA VAL A 177 -2.19 -9.30 17.83
C VAL A 177 -1.10 -10.37 17.95
N THR A 178 0.11 -10.10 17.47
CA THR A 178 1.21 -11.08 17.55
C THR A 178 1.54 -11.47 19.00
N ARG A 179 1.49 -10.52 19.95
CA ARG A 179 1.70 -10.82 21.37
C ARG A 179 0.59 -11.68 21.95
N ARG A 180 -0.66 -11.39 21.60
CA ARG A 180 -1.82 -12.17 22.02
C ARG A 180 -1.70 -13.61 21.50
N ASP A 181 -1.46 -13.79 20.21
CA ASP A 181 -1.33 -15.11 19.58
C ASP A 181 -0.18 -15.92 20.19
N ALA A 182 0.96 -15.27 20.47
CA ALA A 182 2.08 -15.90 21.15
C ALA A 182 1.73 -16.37 22.58
N SER A 183 0.96 -15.57 23.33
CA SER A 183 0.52 -15.94 24.67
C SER A 183 -0.49 -17.10 24.67
N GLU A 184 -1.42 -17.11 23.70
CA GLU A 184 -2.40 -18.19 23.52
C GLU A 184 -1.69 -19.49 23.11
N ALA A 185 -0.72 -19.43 22.20
CA ALA A 185 0.09 -20.58 21.80
C ALA A 185 0.93 -21.15 22.96
N ALA A 186 1.53 -20.28 23.78
CA ALA A 186 2.29 -20.70 24.97
C ALA A 186 1.38 -21.40 26.00
N ARG A 187 0.18 -20.85 26.23
CA ARG A 187 -0.82 -21.46 27.12
C ARG A 187 -1.22 -22.85 26.62
N LEU A 188 -1.63 -22.98 25.35
CA LEU A 188 -2.01 -24.27 24.76
C LEU A 188 -0.89 -25.30 24.82
N SER A 189 0.35 -24.88 24.56
CA SER A 189 1.53 -25.77 24.66
C SER A 189 1.74 -26.25 26.09
N SER A 190 1.56 -25.38 27.08
CA SER A 190 1.68 -25.74 28.50
C SER A 190 0.55 -26.67 28.98
N GLU A 191 -0.67 -26.50 28.46
CA GLU A 191 -1.80 -27.38 28.77
C GLU A 191 -1.63 -28.77 28.14
N LEU A 192 -1.08 -28.84 26.92
CA LEU A 192 -0.73 -30.10 26.26
C LEU A 192 0.42 -30.83 26.94
N ALA A 193 1.45 -30.11 27.42
CA ALA A 193 2.59 -30.71 28.12
C ALA A 193 2.26 -31.25 29.52
N ARG A 194 1.11 -30.85 30.10
CA ARG A 194 0.61 -31.35 31.39
C ARG A 194 -0.29 -32.59 31.26
N ARG A 195 -0.66 -32.98 30.03
CA ARG A 195 -1.44 -34.19 29.74
C ARG A 195 -0.51 -35.31 29.30
#